data_AF-A0A927AJC5-F1
#
_entry.id   AF-A0A927AJC5-F1
#
_cell.length_a   1.000
_cell.length_b   1.000
_cell.length_c   1.000
_cell.angle_alpha   90.00
_cell.angle_beta   90.00
_cell.angle_gamma   90.00
#
_symmetry.space_group_name_H-M   'P 1'
#
loop_
_entity.id
_entity.type
_entity.pdbx_description
1 polymer ?
#
loop_
_entity_poly.entity_id
_entity_poly.type
_entity_poly.pdbx_seq_one_letter_code
_entity_poly.pdbx_strand_id
1 'polypeptide(L)'
;MSWFFVFFQKNGNPFISETFSGFFKQVAYRLTGKACNPQSIWFMAIAHMRNSGASVEVMESLASLMGHSPQMQQKIYSRHAQTQKSTLALDALATISSEVLE
;
A
#
# COMPACT_ATOMS: atom_id res chain seq x y z
N MET A 1 17.15 -16.69 -23.62
CA MET A 1 16.27 -16.76 -22.43
C MET A 1 14.84 -16.60 -22.94
N SER A 2 14.03 -17.67 -22.94
CA SER A 2 12.63 -17.58 -23.37
C SER A 2 11.81 -17.03 -22.21
N TRP A 3 11.16 -15.89 -22.39
CA TRP A 3 10.28 -15.30 -21.37
C TRP A 3 8.93 -16.00 -21.43
N PHE A 4 8.64 -16.85 -20.45
CA PHE A 4 7.31 -17.41 -20.28
C PHE A 4 6.41 -16.38 -19.58
N PHE A 5 5.30 -16.01 -20.21
CA PHE A 5 4.29 -15.17 -19.58
C PHE A 5 3.49 -16.01 -18.58
N VAL A 6 3.21 -15.46 -17.40
CA VAL A 6 2.41 -16.13 -16.36
C VAL A 6 0.91 -15.88 -16.55
N PHE A 7 0.55 -14.76 -17.17
CA PHE A 7 -0.84 -14.33 -17.33
C PHE A 7 -1.25 -14.26 -18.81
N PHE A 8 -2.28 -15.02 -19.17
CA PHE A 8 -2.85 -15.05 -20.51
C PHE A 8 -4.34 -14.69 -20.49
N GLN A 9 -4.76 -13.99 -21.54
CA GLN A 9 -6.16 -13.77 -21.87
C GLN A 9 -6.80 -15.08 -22.36
N LYS A 10 -8.15 -15.12 -22.39
CA LYS A 10 -8.90 -16.29 -22.87
C LYS A 10 -8.62 -16.66 -24.34
N ASN A 11 -8.14 -15.70 -25.13
CA ASN A 11 -7.75 -15.89 -26.53
C ASN A 11 -6.32 -16.44 -26.69
N GLY A 12 -5.62 -16.74 -25.59
CA GLY A 12 -4.24 -17.25 -25.60
C GLY A 12 -3.15 -16.18 -25.72
N ASN A 13 -3.51 -14.90 -25.87
CA ASN A 13 -2.55 -13.81 -25.90
C ASN A 13 -2.08 -13.46 -24.48
N PRO A 14 -0.81 -13.08 -24.29
CA PRO A 14 -0.35 -12.59 -23.00
C PRO A 14 -1.10 -11.31 -22.63
N PHE A 15 -1.32 -11.10 -21.33
CA PHE A 15 -1.87 -9.83 -20.87
C PHE A 15 -0.86 -8.69 -21.06
N ILE A 16 -1.33 -7.56 -21.57
CA ILE A 16 -0.64 -6.26 -21.48
C ILE A 16 -1.15 -5.47 -20.26
N SER A 17 -0.35 -4.52 -19.77
CA SER A 17 -0.58 -3.79 -18.51
C SER A 17 -2.03 -3.28 -18.34
N GLU A 18 -2.56 -2.60 -19.36
CA GLU A 18 -3.89 -1.99 -19.36
C GLU A 18 -4.97 -3.06 -19.26
N THR A 19 -4.85 -4.11 -20.08
CA THR A 19 -5.82 -5.21 -20.12
C THR A 19 -5.82 -6.01 -18.82
N PHE A 20 -4.64 -6.18 -18.21
CA PHE A 20 -4.52 -6.86 -16.92
C PHE A 20 -5.15 -6.04 -15.80
N SER A 21 -4.85 -4.74 -15.74
CA SER A 21 -5.39 -3.83 -14.72
C SER A 21 -6.92 -3.78 -14.77
N GLY A 22 -7.50 -3.70 -15.98
CA GLY A 22 -8.95 -3.76 -16.17
C GLY A 22 -9.55 -5.10 -15.72
N PHE A 23 -8.95 -6.21 -16.15
CA PHE A 23 -9.36 -7.56 -15.73
C PHE A 23 -9.31 -7.73 -14.20
N PHE A 24 -8.19 -7.35 -13.59
CA PHE A 24 -7.99 -7.42 -12.15
C PHE A 24 -9.05 -6.61 -11.40
N LYS A 25 -9.30 -5.37 -11.82
CA LYS A 25 -10.28 -4.47 -11.20
C LYS A 25 -11.69 -5.05 -11.24
N GLN A 26 -12.08 -5.65 -12.37
CA GLN A 26 -13.39 -6.28 -12.51
C GLN A 26 -13.53 -7.51 -11.59
N VAL A 27 -12.49 -8.35 -11.54
CA VAL A 27 -12.47 -9.53 -10.65
C VAL A 27 -12.51 -9.10 -9.18
N ALA A 28 -11.69 -8.13 -8.79
CA ALA A 28 -11.66 -7.62 -7.42
C ALA A 28 -13.01 -7.01 -7.00
N TYR A 29 -13.66 -6.24 -7.88
CA TYR A 29 -14.99 -5.69 -7.62
C TYR A 29 -16.03 -6.79 -7.43
N ARG A 30 -16.02 -7.82 -8.27
CA ARG A 30 -16.94 -8.97 -8.15
C ARG A 30 -16.76 -9.72 -6.82
N LEU A 31 -15.52 -9.85 -6.34
CA LEU A 31 -15.21 -10.60 -5.13
C LEU A 31 -15.42 -9.79 -3.84
N THR A 32 -15.15 -8.48 -3.87
CA THR A 32 -15.07 -7.65 -2.65
C THR A 32 -16.10 -6.52 -2.59
N GLY A 33 -16.82 -6.27 -3.69
CA GLY A 33 -17.67 -5.09 -3.86
C GLY A 33 -16.88 -3.77 -4.03
N LYS A 34 -15.54 -3.81 -4.04
CA LYS A 34 -14.67 -2.64 -4.18
C LYS A 34 -13.74 -2.79 -5.38
N ALA A 35 -13.71 -1.75 -6.21
CA ALA A 35 -12.85 -1.74 -7.37
C ALA A 35 -11.45 -1.29 -6.94
N CYS A 36 -10.46 -2.18 -7.02
CA CYS A 36 -9.06 -1.88 -6.77
C CYS A 36 -8.21 -2.25 -7.97
N ASN A 37 -7.18 -1.45 -8.24
CA ASN A 37 -6.16 -1.78 -9.22
C ASN A 37 -4.99 -2.54 -8.54
N PRO A 38 -4.14 -3.26 -9.29
CA PRO A 38 -3.01 -4.00 -8.71
C PRO A 38 -2.09 -3.13 -7.84
N GLN A 39 -1.83 -1.89 -8.28
CA GLN A 39 -1.00 -0.94 -7.53
C GLN A 39 -1.59 -0.59 -6.15
N SER A 40 -2.91 -0.51 -6.04
CA SER A 40 -3.60 -0.22 -4.79
C SER A 40 -3.48 -1.36 -3.79
N ILE A 41 -3.46 -2.62 -4.25
CA ILE A 41 -3.20 -3.79 -3.38
C ILE A 41 -1.82 -3.65 -2.73
N TRP A 42 -0.82 -3.34 -3.54
CA TRP A 42 0.53 -3.12 -3.06
C TRP A 42 0.60 -1.99 -2.03
N PHE A 43 -0.12 -0.90 -2.28
CA PHE A 43 -0.18 0.24 -1.36
C PHE A 43 -0.83 -0.14 -0.02
N MET A 44 -1.93 -0.90 -0.06
CA MET A 44 -2.59 -1.40 1.14
C MET A 44 -1.71 -2.37 1.92
N ALA A 45 -0.96 -3.25 1.24
CA ALA A 45 -0.05 -4.19 1.89
C ALA A 45 1.06 -3.46 2.65
N ILE A 46 1.68 -2.45 2.04
CA ILE A 46 2.71 -1.63 2.68
C ILE A 46 2.15 -0.83 3.85
N ALA A 47 0.98 -0.22 3.68
CA ALA A 47 0.31 0.50 4.75
C ALA A 47 -0.01 -0.44 5.92
N HIS A 48 -0.50 -1.64 5.64
CA HIS A 48 -0.77 -2.66 6.65
C HIS A 48 0.50 -3.08 7.40
N MET A 49 1.58 -3.42 6.70
CA MET A 49 2.86 -3.76 7.36
C MET A 49 3.36 -2.65 8.28
N ARG A 50 3.25 -1.39 7.83
CA ARG A 50 3.63 -0.23 8.66
C ARG A 50 2.77 -0.10 9.91
N ASN A 51 1.46 -0.26 9.77
CA ASN A 51 0.52 -0.14 10.88
C ASN A 51 0.60 -1.33 11.86
N SER A 52 1.02 -2.49 11.38
CA SER A 52 1.28 -3.69 12.18
C SER A 52 2.65 -3.68 12.88
N GLY A 53 3.42 -2.58 12.77
CA GLY A 53 4.68 -2.41 13.50
C GLY A 53 5.90 -3.06 12.85
N ALA A 54 5.91 -3.24 11.52
CA ALA A 54 7.11 -3.70 10.81
C ALA A 54 8.31 -2.79 11.11
N SER A 55 9.49 -3.40 11.30
CA SER A 55 10.71 -2.65 11.62
C SER A 55 11.12 -1.74 10.46
N VAL A 56 11.90 -0.70 10.79
CA VAL A 56 12.40 0.26 9.80
C VAL A 56 13.25 -0.45 8.75
N GLU A 57 14.09 -1.40 9.17
CA GLU A 57 14.97 -2.19 8.30
C GLU A 57 14.18 -3.04 7.30
N VAL A 58 13.05 -3.63 7.74
CA VAL A 58 12.15 -4.40 6.85
C VAL A 58 11.53 -3.47 5.81
N MET A 59 11.07 -2.30 6.22
CA MET A 59 10.47 -1.33 5.31
C MET A 59 11.49 -0.74 4.32
N GLU A 60 12.73 -0.52 4.75
CA GLU A 60 13.82 -0.06 3.88
C GLU A 60 14.27 -1.12 2.88
N SER A 61 14.38 -2.37 3.32
CA SER A 61 14.67 -3.51 2.45
C SER A 61 13.59 -3.68 1.38
N LEU A 62 12.33 -3.50 1.76
CA LEU A 62 11.20 -3.53 0.83
C LEU A 62 11.25 -2.36 -0.16
N ALA A 63 11.69 -1.16 0.26
CA ALA A 63 11.90 -0.01 -0.61
C ALA A 63 12.96 -0.32 -1.67
N SER A 64 14.07 -0.88 -1.22
CA SER A 64 15.18 -1.27 -2.08
C SER A 64 14.75 -2.31 -3.11
N LEU A 65 14.00 -3.35 -2.69
CA LEU A 65 13.46 -4.37 -3.60
C LEU A 65 12.56 -3.79 -4.70
N MET A 66 11.79 -2.75 -4.36
CA MET A 66 10.91 -2.06 -5.32
C MET A 66 11.64 -1.07 -6.24
N GLY A 67 12.93 -0.80 -6.02
CA GLY A 67 13.61 0.30 -6.69
C GLY A 67 13.12 1.69 -6.27
N HIS A 68 12.50 1.81 -5.09
CA HIS A 68 12.09 3.08 -4.50
C HIS A 68 13.14 3.58 -3.52
N SER A 69 13.34 4.90 -3.44
CA SER A 69 14.06 5.46 -2.29
C SER A 69 13.19 5.38 -1.02
N PRO A 70 13.78 5.26 0.19
CA PRO A 70 13.02 5.24 1.44
C PRO A 70 12.11 6.47 1.61
N GLN A 71 12.57 7.66 1.18
CA GLN A 71 11.74 8.88 1.22
C GLN A 71 10.56 8.82 0.24
N MET A 72 10.76 8.21 -0.94
CA MET A 72 9.70 8.02 -1.94
C MET A 72 8.65 7.03 -1.44
N GLN A 73 9.06 5.93 -0.80
CA GLN A 73 8.17 5.02 -0.10
C GLN A 73 7.40 5.76 1.00
N GLN A 74 8.07 6.49 1.87
CA GLN A 74 7.37 7.23 2.93
C GLN A 74 6.34 8.22 2.36
N LYS A 75 6.66 8.96 1.29
CA LYS A 75 5.73 9.91 0.66
C LYS A 75 4.54 9.23 -0.03
N ILE A 76 4.75 8.09 -0.70
CA ILE A 76 3.71 7.37 -1.46
C ILE A 76 2.73 6.67 -0.52
N TYR A 77 3.23 6.02 0.54
CA TYR A 77 2.39 5.14 1.38
C TYR A 77 1.91 5.78 2.70
N SER A 78 2.47 6.92 3.12
CA SER A 78 2.03 7.59 4.37
C SER A 78 0.71 8.36 4.25
N ARG A 79 0.09 8.45 3.07
CA ARG A 79 -1.20 9.17 2.91
C ARG A 79 -2.31 8.62 3.81
N HIS A 80 -2.32 7.32 4.10
CA HIS A 80 -3.27 6.72 5.04
C HIS A 80 -2.85 6.87 6.51
N ALA A 81 -1.55 7.07 6.78
CA ALA A 81 -1.05 7.34 8.13
C ALA A 81 -1.25 8.81 8.55
N GLN A 82 -1.52 9.73 7.62
CA GLN A 82 -1.71 11.15 7.92
C GLN A 82 -2.88 11.38 8.89
N THR A 83 -4.00 10.68 8.68
CA THR A 83 -5.20 10.76 9.53
C THR A 83 -4.96 10.19 10.92
N GLN A 84 -4.12 9.15 11.03
CA GLN A 84 -3.79 8.50 12.30
C GLN A 84 -2.75 9.29 13.11
N LYS A 85 -1.82 9.98 12.42
CA LYS A 85 -0.85 10.90 13.06
C LYS A 85 -1.52 12.11 13.70
N SER A 86 -2.56 12.67 13.07
CA SER A 86 -3.30 13.79 13.67
C SER A 86 -4.06 13.37 14.92
N THR A 87 -4.62 12.16 14.96
CA THR A 87 -5.29 11.63 16.15
C THR A 87 -4.30 11.41 17.28
N LEU A 88 -3.15 10.77 17.01
CA LEU A 88 -2.10 10.58 18.01
C LEU A 88 -1.53 11.90 18.55
N ALA A 89 -1.39 12.92 17.71
CA ALA A 89 -0.94 14.24 18.14
C ALA A 89 -2.00 14.94 19.02
N LEU A 90 -3.28 14.80 18.69
CA LEU A 90 -4.38 15.31 19.52
C LEU A 90 -4.46 14.59 20.87
N ASP A 91 -4.29 13.28 20.89
CA ASP A 91 -4.28 12.48 22.12
C ASP A 91 -3.08 12.82 23.02
N ALA A 92 -1.89 13.03 22.43
CA ALA A 92 -0.71 13.47 23.16
C ALA A 92 -0.89 14.88 23.73
N LEU A 93 -1.47 15.80 22.97
CA LEU A 93 -1.78 17.15 23.44
C LEU A 93 -2.85 17.14 24.54
N ALA A 94 -3.85 16.26 24.44
CA ALA A 94 -4.86 16.08 25.49
C ALA A 94 -4.23 15.60 26.79
N THR A 95 -3.34 14.61 26.71
CA THR A 95 -2.59 14.07 27.87
C THR A 95 -1.73 15.14 28.54
N ILE A 96 -0.98 15.92 27.75
CA ILE A 96 -0.18 17.03 28.26
C ILE A 96 -1.07 18.10 28.91
N SER A 97 -2.24 18.40 28.33
CA SER A 97 -3.16 19.39 28.89
C SER A 97 -3.79 18.96 30.22
N SER A 98 -4.04 17.65 30.40
CA SER A 98 -4.56 17.12 31.66
C SER A 98 -3.50 17.11 32.77
N GLU A 99 -2.23 16.85 32.43
CA GLU A 99 -1.12 16.87 33.41
C GLU A 99 -0.77 18.29 33.89
N VAL A 100 -1.10 19.32 33.12
CA VAL A 100 -0.83 20.74 33.47
C VAL A 100 -1.95 21.36 34.32
N LEU A 101 -3.11 20.71 34.42
CA LEU A 101 -4.28 21.20 35.16
C LEU A 101 -4.48 20.52 36.54
N GLU A 102 -3.56 19.63 36.93
CA GLU A 102 -3.39 19.14 38.32
C GLU A 102 -2.22 19.87 39.01
#